data_AF-A0A392Q0N0-F1
#
_entry.id   AF-A0A392Q0N0-F1
#
_cell.length_a   1.000
_cell.length_b   1.000
_cell.length_c   1.000
_cell.angle_alpha   90.00
_cell.angle_beta   90.00
_cell.angle_gamma   90.00
#
_symmetry.space_group_name_H-M   'P 1'
#
loop_
_entity.id
_entity.type
_entity.pdbx_description
1 polymer ?
#
loop_
_entity_poly.entity_id
_entity_poly.type
_entity_poly.pdbx_seq_one_letter_code
_entity_poly.pdbx_strand_id
1 'polypeptide(L)'
;RDLNIQLTQLLNHLEIEKKQGEEIEHMRKARQSQFWWESPIDELGLNELVQLKGSIEELKNNIGKFASKCMMEQSNVPSPNMGANGFGRYDSLDNKFGLGINIAPPPPNSYYLGFRNGYL
;
A
#
# COMPACT_ATOMS: atom_id res chain seq x y z
N ARG A 1 10.70 25.92 -32.82
CA ARG A 1 10.32 24.51 -33.14
C ARG A 1 9.89 23.74 -31.88
N ASP A 2 10.01 24.36 -30.70
CA ASP A 2 9.81 23.75 -29.38
C ASP A 2 8.38 23.32 -29.09
N LEU A 3 7.38 24.04 -29.61
CA LEU A 3 5.98 23.70 -29.42
C LEU A 3 5.63 22.31 -29.96
N ASN A 4 6.20 21.91 -31.10
CA ASN A 4 5.99 20.56 -31.65
C ASN A 4 6.64 19.47 -30.80
N ILE A 5 7.75 19.77 -30.13
CA ILE A 5 8.42 18.85 -29.22
C ILE A 5 7.57 18.69 -27.96
N GLN A 6 7.12 19.79 -27.36
CA GLN A 6 6.26 19.79 -26.18
C GLN A 6 4.92 19.08 -26.45
N LEU A 7 4.31 19.30 -27.62
CA LEU A 7 3.08 18.62 -28.01
C LEU A 7 3.28 17.10 -28.13
N THR A 8 4.37 16.67 -28.78
CA THR A 8 4.70 15.23 -28.89
C THR A 8 4.94 14.61 -27.53
N GLN A 9 5.63 15.31 -26.63
CA GLN A 9 5.88 14.84 -25.26
C GLN A 9 4.58 14.69 -24.47
N LEU A 10 3.68 15.66 -24.55
CA LEU A 10 2.38 15.60 -23.89
C LEU A 10 1.51 14.46 -24.43
N LEU A 11 1.49 14.27 -25.75
CA LEU A 11 0.77 13.15 -26.38
C LEU A 11 1.31 11.79 -25.92
N ASN A 12 2.63 11.63 -25.82
CA ASN A 12 3.23 10.41 -25.30
C ASN A 12 2.85 10.17 -23.83
N HIS A 13 2.81 11.22 -23.00
CA HIS A 13 2.40 11.10 -21.60
C HIS A 13 0.95 10.63 -21.47
N LEU A 14 0.04 11.26 -22.22
CA LEU A 14 -1.37 10.87 -22.26
C LEU A 14 -1.55 9.43 -22.73
N GLU A 15 -0.78 8.98 -23.72
CA GLU A 15 -0.83 7.60 -24.18
C GLU A 15 -0.33 6.59 -23.13
N ILE A 16 0.68 6.97 -22.33
CA ILE A 16 1.15 6.14 -21.20
C ILE A 16 0.06 6.05 -20.13
N GLU A 17 -0.52 7.18 -19.71
CA GLU A 17 -1.60 7.20 -18.71
C GLU A 17 -2.82 6.40 -19.19
N LYS A 18 -3.17 6.52 -20.47
CA LYS A 18 -4.25 5.73 -21.09
C LYS A 18 -3.96 4.23 -20.99
N LYS A 19 -2.76 3.78 -21.35
CA LYS A 19 -2.38 2.36 -21.26
C LYS A 19 -2.40 1.84 -19.83
N GLN A 20 -1.96 2.65 -18.86
CA GLN A 20 -2.05 2.29 -17.45
C GLN A 20 -3.52 2.13 -17.01
N GLY A 21 -4.40 3.03 -17.44
CA GLY A 21 -5.84 2.91 -17.20
C GLY A 21 -6.44 1.64 -17.80
N GLU A 22 -6.06 1.29 -19.05
CA GLU A 22 -6.49 0.07 -19.71
C GLU A 22 -6.01 -1.20 -18.99
N GLU A 23 -4.77 -1.21 -18.48
CA GLU A 23 -4.21 -2.32 -17.71
C GLU A 23 -4.93 -2.51 -16.37
N ILE A 24 -5.19 -1.41 -15.64
CA ILE A 24 -5.95 -1.45 -14.39
C ILE A 24 -7.35 -2.01 -14.64
N GLU A 25 -8.02 -1.55 -15.70
CA GLU A 25 -9.35 -2.03 -16.05
C GLU A 25 -9.35 -3.51 -16.44
N HIS A 26 -8.34 -3.95 -17.20
CA HIS A 26 -8.16 -5.37 -17.53
C HIS A 26 -7.96 -6.22 -16.27
N MET A 27 -7.10 -5.77 -15.35
CA MET A 27 -6.89 -6.46 -14.07
C MET A 27 -8.17 -6.52 -13.23
N ARG A 28 -8.95 -5.43 -13.19
CA ARG A 28 -10.23 -5.39 -12.49
C ARG A 28 -11.20 -6.44 -13.04
N LYS A 29 -11.37 -6.49 -14.36
CA LYS A 29 -12.23 -7.50 -15.01
C LYS A 29 -11.75 -8.93 -14.77
N ALA A 30 -10.44 -9.17 -14.82
CA ALA A 30 -9.86 -10.48 -14.53
C ALA A 30 -10.18 -10.91 -13.08
N ARG A 31 -10.05 -10.00 -12.10
CA ARG A 31 -10.39 -10.28 -10.70
C ARG A 31 -11.87 -10.55 -10.50
N GLN A 32 -12.75 -9.80 -11.17
CA GLN A 32 -14.20 -10.02 -11.13
C GLN A 32 -14.59 -11.40 -11.62
N SER A 33 -13.90 -11.94 -12.62
CA SER A 33 -14.14 -13.31 -13.10
C SER A 33 -13.69 -14.40 -12.10
N GLN A 34 -12.74 -14.08 -11.22
CA GLN A 34 -12.13 -15.03 -10.29
C GLN A 34 -12.76 -14.96 -8.89
N PHE A 35 -13.18 -13.77 -8.45
CA PHE A 35 -13.66 -13.51 -7.11
C PHE A 35 -15.01 -12.81 -7.18
N TRP A 36 -16.06 -13.50 -6.73
CA TRP A 36 -17.42 -12.96 -6.75
C TRP A 36 -17.54 -11.63 -6.02
N TRP A 37 -16.82 -11.43 -4.90
CA TRP A 37 -16.87 -10.20 -4.09
C TRP A 37 -16.19 -8.98 -4.73
N GLU A 38 -15.44 -9.14 -5.82
CA GLU A 38 -14.89 -8.02 -6.63
C GLU A 38 -15.93 -7.47 -7.63
N SER A 39 -17.07 -8.15 -7.81
CA SER A 39 -18.16 -7.70 -8.69
C SER A 39 -18.81 -6.41 -8.17
N PRO A 40 -19.41 -5.59 -9.05
CA PRO A 40 -20.17 -4.41 -8.62
C PRO A 40 -21.22 -4.77 -7.56
N ILE A 41 -21.43 -3.89 -6.59
CA ILE A 41 -22.32 -4.14 -5.46
C ILE A 41 -23.76 -4.46 -5.91
N ASP A 42 -24.20 -3.85 -7.01
CA ASP A 42 -25.52 -4.00 -7.60
C ASP A 42 -25.70 -5.37 -8.31
N GLU A 43 -24.61 -6.08 -8.57
CA GLU A 43 -24.61 -7.41 -9.21
C GLU A 43 -24.56 -8.55 -8.18
N LEU A 44 -24.31 -8.24 -6.89
CA LEU A 44 -24.23 -9.24 -5.83
C LEU A 44 -25.62 -9.62 -5.30
N GLY A 45 -25.82 -10.91 -5.09
CA GLY A 45 -27.02 -11.44 -4.44
C GLY A 45 -27.06 -11.12 -2.94
N LEU A 46 -28.27 -11.13 -2.35
CA LEU A 46 -28.46 -10.84 -0.92
C LEU A 46 -27.58 -11.70 -0.01
N ASN A 47 -27.45 -12.99 -0.30
CA ASN A 47 -26.63 -13.91 0.49
C ASN A 47 -25.13 -13.58 0.39
N GLU A 48 -24.65 -13.17 -0.78
CA GLU A 48 -23.26 -12.74 -1.00
C GLU A 48 -22.97 -11.45 -0.25
N LEU A 49 -23.90 -10.49 -0.31
CA LEU A 49 -23.82 -9.23 0.43
C LEU A 49 -23.76 -9.45 1.95
N VAL A 50 -24.59 -10.34 2.48
CA VAL A 50 -24.60 -10.68 3.91
C VAL A 50 -23.26 -11.31 4.33
N GLN A 51 -22.75 -12.25 3.54
CA GLN A 51 -21.44 -12.86 3.79
C GLN A 51 -20.31 -11.82 3.73
N LEU A 52 -20.29 -11.00 2.69
CA LEU A 52 -19.28 -9.96 2.49
C LEU A 52 -19.27 -8.97 3.66
N LYS A 53 -20.44 -8.52 4.11
CA LYS A 53 -20.57 -7.66 5.29
C LYS A 53 -19.97 -8.30 6.53
N GLY A 54 -20.30 -9.57 6.80
CA GLY A 54 -19.77 -10.31 7.95
C GLY A 54 -18.24 -10.43 7.91
N SER A 55 -17.69 -10.79 6.76
CA SER A 55 -16.23 -10.90 6.56
C SER A 55 -15.50 -9.56 6.74
N ILE A 56 -16.08 -8.45 6.24
CA ILE A 56 -15.51 -7.10 6.43
C ILE A 56 -15.53 -6.71 7.91
N GLU A 57 -16.60 -7.01 8.63
CA GLU A 57 -16.71 -6.73 10.07
C GLU A 57 -15.69 -7.52 10.88
N GLU A 58 -15.49 -8.80 10.55
CA GLU A 58 -14.45 -9.63 11.15
C GLU A 58 -13.05 -9.08 10.87
N LEU A 59 -12.76 -8.71 9.61
CA LEU A 59 -11.48 -8.11 9.23
C LEU A 59 -11.20 -6.83 10.02
N LYS A 60 -12.20 -5.94 10.15
CA LYS A 60 -12.09 -4.71 10.95
C LYS A 60 -11.74 -5.01 12.41
N ASN A 61 -12.39 -6.00 13.02
CA ASN A 61 -12.11 -6.42 14.38
C ASN A 61 -10.68 -6.98 14.53
N ASN A 62 -10.22 -7.76 13.55
CA ASN A 62 -8.87 -8.32 13.56
C ASN A 62 -7.79 -7.23 13.42
N ILE A 63 -8.00 -6.25 12.54
CA ILE A 63 -7.13 -5.07 12.41
C ILE A 63 -7.11 -4.27 13.72
N GLY A 64 -8.26 -4.04 14.34
CA GLY A 64 -8.35 -3.34 15.63
C GLY A 64 -7.53 -4.03 16.73
N LYS A 65 -7.66 -5.36 16.86
CA LYS A 65 -6.86 -6.16 17.81
C LYS A 65 -5.36 -6.04 17.53
N PHE A 66 -4.96 -6.08 16.25
CA PHE A 66 -3.55 -5.94 15.86
C PHE A 66 -3.00 -4.56 16.22
N ALA A 67 -3.75 -3.49 15.94
CA ALA A 67 -3.36 -2.12 16.30
C ALA A 67 -3.20 -1.96 17.81
N SER A 68 -4.14 -2.46 18.62
CA SER A 68 -4.02 -2.44 20.08
C SER A 68 -2.79 -3.19 20.58
N LYS A 69 -2.50 -4.37 20.00
CA LYS A 69 -1.31 -5.14 20.33
C LYS A 69 -0.02 -4.36 20.03
N CYS A 70 0.10 -3.75 18.85
CA CYS A 70 1.26 -2.93 18.49
C CYS A 70 1.46 -1.74 19.45
N MET A 71 0.38 -1.11 19.91
CA MET A 71 0.47 0.00 20.87
C MET A 71 0.93 -0.46 22.26
N MET A 72 0.47 -1.63 22.73
CA MET A 72 0.93 -2.20 24.00
C MET A 72 2.41 -2.58 23.95
N GLU A 73 2.88 -3.14 22.83
CA GLU A 73 4.30 -3.48 22.62
C GLU A 73 5.21 -2.23 22.62
N GLN A 74 4.73 -1.08 22.13
CA GLN A 74 5.45 0.19 22.20
C GLN A 74 5.51 0.80 23.62
N SER A 75 4.58 0.46 24.52
CA SER A 75 4.62 0.95 25.91
C SER A 75 5.59 0.19 26.82
N ASN A 76 6.08 -0.98 26.38
CA ASN A 76 7.00 -1.82 27.15
C ASN A 76 8.49 -1.59 26.84
N VAL A 77 8.83 -0.62 25.98
CA VAL A 77 10.24 -0.17 25.85
C VAL A 77 10.58 0.75 27.02
N PRO A 78 11.61 0.44 27.84
CA PRO A 78 12.05 1.36 28.89
C PRO A 78 12.48 2.67 28.26
N SER A 79 11.89 3.78 28.69
CA SER A 79 12.32 5.12 28.27
C SER A 79 13.81 5.31 28.63
N PRO A 80 14.71 5.65 27.69
CA PRO A 80 16.07 6.01 28.02
C PRO A 80 16.05 7.31 28.81
N ASN A 81 16.49 7.23 30.07
CA ASN A 81 16.60 8.35 30.99
C ASN A 81 17.37 9.51 30.32
N MET A 82 16.68 10.63 30.03
CA MET A 82 17.29 11.82 29.42
C MET A 82 18.08 12.59 30.47
N GLY A 83 19.37 12.27 30.56
CA GLY A 83 20.37 13.10 31.23
C GLY A 83 20.56 14.42 30.47
N ALA A 84 20.52 15.52 31.22
CA ALA A 84 20.65 16.88 30.71
C ALA A 84 21.99 17.14 30.02
N ASN A 85 21.93 18.03 29.02
CA ASN A 85 23.00 18.78 28.34
C ASN A 85 23.56 18.16 27.04
N GLY A 86 23.32 18.88 25.93
CA GLY A 86 24.15 18.79 24.74
C GLY A 86 23.35 18.74 23.44
N PHE A 87 23.39 19.83 22.68
CA PHE A 87 22.76 19.98 21.37
C PHE A 87 23.20 18.90 20.36
N GLY A 88 22.22 18.46 19.57
CA GLY A 88 22.42 17.86 18.24
C GLY A 88 22.44 16.33 18.23
N ARG A 89 21.41 15.73 17.60
CA ARG A 89 21.47 14.52 16.76
C ARG A 89 20.08 14.28 16.13
N TYR A 90 19.80 14.99 15.05
CA TYR A 90 19.07 14.35 13.95
C TYR A 90 20.11 13.42 13.32
N ASP A 91 19.91 12.11 13.42
CA ASP A 91 20.25 11.15 12.36
C ASP A 91 20.09 9.70 12.83
N SER A 92 19.69 8.88 11.86
CA SER A 92 19.63 7.42 11.85
C SER A 92 18.50 6.73 12.61
N LEU A 93 17.33 6.66 11.96
CA LEU A 93 16.51 5.45 11.99
C LEU A 93 17.27 4.35 11.23
N ASP A 94 18.32 3.82 11.88
CA ASP A 94 18.98 2.61 11.42
C ASP A 94 18.00 1.46 11.60
N ASN A 95 17.55 0.97 10.46
CA ASN A 95 16.74 -0.22 10.29
C ASN A 95 17.51 -1.42 10.88
N LYS A 96 17.17 -1.82 12.11
CA LYS A 96 17.72 -3.01 12.75
C LYS A 96 16.60 -3.86 13.35
N PHE A 97 15.77 -4.44 12.48
CA PHE A 97 15.03 -5.66 12.80
C PHE A 97 16.02 -6.83 12.85
N GLY A 98 16.65 -7.01 14.02
CA GLY A 98 17.53 -8.14 14.31
C GLY A 98 16.76 -9.29 14.93
N LEU A 99 15.92 -9.98 14.17
CA LEU A 99 15.51 -11.37 14.41
C LEU A 99 15.52 -12.08 13.07
N GLY A 100 16.41 -13.07 12.94
CA GLY A 100 16.76 -13.71 11.68
C GLY A 100 15.57 -14.36 10.98
N ILE A 101 15.16 -13.75 9.88
CA ILE A 101 14.47 -14.43 8.79
C ILE A 101 15.39 -14.26 7.58
N ASN A 102 16.10 -15.32 7.20
CA ASN A 102 16.87 -15.33 5.96
C ASN A 102 15.88 -15.33 4.79
N ILE A 103 15.46 -14.15 4.36
CA ILE A 103 14.68 -13.96 3.15
C ILE A 103 15.68 -13.80 2.02
N ALA A 104 15.82 -14.85 1.22
CA ALA A 104 16.53 -14.78 -0.06
C ALA A 104 16.05 -13.55 -0.85
N PRO A 105 16.92 -12.89 -1.63
CA PRO A 105 16.51 -11.73 -2.41
C PRO A 105 15.33 -12.14 -3.30
N PRO A 106 14.18 -11.43 -3.23
CA PRO A 106 13.08 -11.72 -4.13
C PRO A 106 13.55 -11.45 -5.56
N PRO A 107 13.17 -12.28 -6.54
CA PRO A 107 13.47 -12.00 -7.94
C PRO A 107 12.90 -10.63 -8.33
N PRO A 108 13.48 -9.96 -9.34
CA PRO A 108 13.09 -8.62 -9.71
C PRO A 108 11.66 -8.64 -10.27
N ASN A 109 10.69 -8.31 -9.41
CA ASN A 109 9.30 -8.15 -9.80
C ASN A 109 8.88 -6.71 -9.52
N SER A 110 8.64 -5.97 -10.59
CA SER A 110 8.59 -4.50 -10.66
C SER A 110 7.33 -3.84 -10.07
N TYR A 111 6.53 -4.56 -9.28
CA TYR A 111 5.17 -4.14 -8.94
C TYR A 111 5.03 -3.33 -7.64
N TYR A 112 6.11 -2.74 -7.10
CA TYR A 112 6.07 -1.98 -5.84
C TYR A 112 6.44 -0.49 -5.95
N LEU A 113 6.60 0.07 -7.15
CA LEU A 113 6.99 1.48 -7.33
C LEU A 113 5.83 2.49 -7.49
N GLY A 114 4.59 2.10 -7.17
CA GLY A 114 3.41 2.95 -7.42
C GLY A 114 3.01 3.98 -6.36
N PHE A 115 3.60 3.97 -5.16
CA PHE A 115 3.10 4.81 -4.04
C PHE A 115 4.17 5.63 -3.33
N ARG A 116 5.16 6.16 -4.06
CA ARG A 116 6.10 7.10 -3.46
C ARG A 116 6.45 8.25 -4.41
N ASN A 117 5.94 9.43 -4.02
CA ASN A 117 6.37 10.79 -4.37
C ASN A 117 5.50 11.55 -5.38
N GLY A 118 4.78 12.53 -4.85
CA GLY A 118 4.12 13.60 -5.60
C GLY A 118 3.78 14.77 -4.68
N TYR A 119 4.80 15.41 -4.08
CA TYR A 119 4.72 16.80 -3.62
C TYR A 119 6.10 17.45 -3.78
N LEU A 120 6.09 18.55 -4.55
CA LEU A 120 7.15 19.53 -4.83
C LEU A 120 8.29 19.08 -5.74
#